data_AF-A0A959LJ04-F1
#
_entry.id   AF-A0A959LJ04-F1
#
_cell.length_a   1.000
_cell.length_b   1.000
_cell.length_c   1.000
_cell.angle_alpha   90.00
_cell.angle_beta   90.00
_cell.angle_gamma   90.00
#
_symmetry.space_group_name_H-M   'P 1'
#
loop_
_entity.id
_entity.type
_entity.pdbx_description
1 polymer ?
#
loop_
_entity_poly.entity_id
_entity_poly.type
_entity_poly.pdbx_seq_one_letter_code
_entity_poly.pdbx_strand_id
1 'polypeptide(L)'
;MNSTRFVLTILWSVSFSPMVTSLSAQSPDLLRRMYRHHEEVREEGLDQRRFKHPEVMARIQALKSDPDFGISTAGYSVQGREIKAVRWGSGPVKVLLWTQMHGDEPTATLSTFDLWNALRDPDFLPEANKWKKQLTLVFLPLLNPDGALVYDRQNALGIDLNRDALRLTSPEARILKHWRDSLSADWGFNLHDQHRYYSAGNTNLTSAIAFLAPPPDEKRSQPPHRQDAMRLIGGLSNGLQKLIPGQVAKYSDAFEPRAFGDNFTKWGTRTILIEAGWLPGDTEKQTLRRLYFATLVAALDGIANQSFNQVPVKAYSDIPFNQNRLTDLLIREVQVQVGKGTYLVDICYKHEESTGPDGRTWRRQPPIAEIGDLFPYGAYTILEGQGEWTLVPAATHPHVMTGMDELRAEPWTDLILSGTAVARMANVTNDQRMANTPLALRHLDDNANEPVYPGMNPTFYLRDQRGNLRYLIVNGIAWDLRSPEWRSALHDLLSGGLD
;
A
#
# COMPACT_ATOMS: atom_id res chain seq x y z
N MET A 1 -15.07 -54.25 77.29
CA MET A 1 -16.32 -54.04 76.54
C MET A 1 -16.83 -52.64 76.85
N ASN A 2 -16.69 -51.71 75.90
CA ASN A 2 -17.59 -50.56 75.73
C ASN A 2 -17.22 -49.86 74.41
N SER A 3 -18.22 -49.82 73.54
CA SER A 3 -18.20 -49.19 72.22
C SER A 3 -18.24 -47.67 72.33
N THR A 4 -17.55 -46.96 71.44
CA THR A 4 -17.92 -45.58 71.14
C THR A 4 -17.77 -45.32 69.64
N ARG A 5 -18.86 -44.83 69.06
CA ARG A 5 -19.13 -44.69 67.63
C ARG A 5 -18.35 -43.52 67.03
N PHE A 6 -17.86 -43.71 65.79
CA PHE A 6 -17.41 -42.63 64.93
C PHE A 6 -18.63 -41.87 64.37
N VAL A 7 -18.62 -40.54 64.48
CA VAL A 7 -19.50 -39.63 63.73
C VAL A 7 -18.63 -38.97 62.66
N LEU A 8 -18.97 -39.21 61.39
CA LEU A 8 -18.30 -38.62 60.24
C LEU A 8 -19.00 -37.29 59.91
N THR A 9 -18.34 -36.16 60.16
CA THR A 9 -18.80 -34.84 59.72
C THR A 9 -18.08 -34.47 58.42
N ILE A 10 -18.78 -34.52 57.29
CA ILE A 10 -18.25 -34.10 55.99
C ILE A 10 -18.39 -32.57 55.91
N LEU A 11 -17.28 -31.86 56.07
CA LEU A 11 -17.17 -30.43 55.77
C LEU A 11 -16.85 -30.25 54.28
N TRP A 12 -17.82 -29.75 53.51
CA TRP A 12 -17.57 -29.25 52.15
C TRP A 12 -16.82 -27.92 52.25
N SER A 13 -15.52 -27.95 51.96
CA SER A 13 -14.73 -26.74 51.72
C SER A 13 -14.88 -26.33 50.26
N VAL A 14 -15.75 -25.34 50.00
CA VAL A 14 -15.82 -24.69 48.69
C VAL A 14 -14.57 -23.82 48.55
N SER A 15 -13.57 -24.34 47.85
CA SER A 15 -12.38 -23.57 47.46
C SER A 15 -12.79 -22.67 46.30
N PHE A 16 -13.10 -21.40 46.61
CA PHE A 16 -13.21 -20.35 45.59
C PHE A 16 -11.81 -20.08 45.02
N SER A 17 -11.50 -20.70 43.89
CA SER A 17 -10.41 -20.22 43.04
C SER A 17 -10.87 -18.88 42.44
N PRO A 18 -10.16 -17.77 42.65
CA PRO A 18 -10.44 -16.57 41.88
C PRO A 18 -10.09 -16.91 40.44
N MET A 19 -11.12 -16.92 39.60
CA MET A 19 -10.98 -16.98 38.16
C MET A 19 -10.23 -15.72 37.74
N VAL A 20 -8.91 -15.83 37.61
CA VAL A 20 -8.08 -14.80 36.99
C VAL A 20 -8.52 -14.78 35.53
N THR A 21 -9.45 -13.89 35.22
CA THR A 21 -9.75 -13.51 33.85
C THR A 21 -8.47 -12.92 33.27
N SER A 22 -7.83 -13.66 32.38
CA SER A 22 -6.66 -13.23 31.64
C SER A 22 -7.04 -12.02 30.78
N LEU A 23 -6.81 -10.82 31.31
CA LEU A 23 -7.04 -9.52 30.69
C LEU A 23 -5.95 -9.14 29.66
N SER A 24 -5.46 -10.13 28.90
CA SER A 24 -4.35 -9.95 27.97
C SER A 24 -4.58 -10.68 26.64
N ALA A 25 -5.58 -10.24 25.86
CA ALA A 25 -5.76 -10.65 24.46
C ALA A 25 -6.67 -9.75 23.59
N GLN A 26 -7.07 -8.54 24.02
CA GLN A 26 -8.14 -7.81 23.31
C GLN A 26 -7.75 -7.21 21.94
N SER A 27 -6.51 -6.75 21.72
CA SER A 27 -6.16 -6.07 20.47
C SER A 27 -6.00 -6.96 19.23
N PRO A 28 -5.43 -8.18 19.29
CA PRO A 28 -5.30 -9.03 18.09
C PRO A 28 -6.65 -9.56 17.60
N ASP A 29 -7.60 -9.76 18.51
CA ASP A 29 -8.95 -10.25 18.17
C ASP A 29 -9.79 -9.14 17.53
N LEU A 30 -9.70 -7.90 18.03
CA LEU A 30 -10.34 -6.74 17.41
C LEU A 30 -9.81 -6.49 15.99
N LEU A 31 -8.49 -6.48 15.80
CA LEU A 31 -7.87 -6.25 14.49
C LEU A 31 -8.38 -7.28 13.45
N ARG A 32 -8.40 -8.56 13.82
CA ARG A 32 -8.92 -9.63 12.96
C ARG A 32 -10.41 -9.49 12.68
N ARG A 33 -11.21 -9.10 13.67
CA ARG A 33 -12.65 -8.84 13.51
C ARG A 33 -12.88 -7.72 12.50
N MET A 34 -12.20 -6.59 12.67
CA MET A 34 -12.31 -5.43 11.78
C MET A 34 -11.86 -5.75 10.36
N TYR A 35 -10.78 -6.53 10.19
CA TYR A 35 -10.36 -6.98 8.87
C TYR A 35 -11.42 -7.84 8.18
N ARG A 36 -12.03 -8.80 8.89
CA ARG A 36 -13.03 -9.73 8.31
C ARG A 36 -14.34 -9.04 7.94
N HIS A 37 -14.79 -8.11 8.76
CA HIS A 37 -16.10 -7.47 8.63
C HIS A 37 -16.03 -6.07 8.00
N HIS A 38 -14.88 -5.65 7.48
CA HIS A 38 -14.68 -4.34 6.86
C HIS A 38 -15.72 -3.97 5.80
N GLU A 39 -16.18 -4.94 5.01
CA GLU A 39 -17.18 -4.72 3.96
C GLU A 39 -18.51 -4.18 4.50
N GLU A 40 -18.85 -4.42 5.77
CA GLU A 40 -20.09 -3.93 6.39
C GLU A 40 -20.06 -2.42 6.66
N VAL A 41 -18.87 -1.83 6.74
CA VAL A 41 -18.67 -0.39 7.04
C VAL A 41 -17.87 0.34 5.97
N ARG A 42 -17.49 -0.35 4.89
CA ARG A 42 -16.73 0.23 3.78
C ARG A 42 -17.55 1.33 3.14
N GLU A 43 -16.97 2.53 3.03
CA GLU A 43 -17.60 3.64 2.33
C GLU A 43 -17.75 3.32 0.84
N GLU A 44 -19.00 3.35 0.35
CA GLU A 44 -19.36 3.04 -1.03
C GLU A 44 -18.95 4.15 -2.02
N GLY A 45 -18.80 3.78 -3.30
CA GLY A 45 -18.51 4.72 -4.39
C GLY A 45 -17.09 5.30 -4.36
N LEU A 46 -16.17 4.68 -3.63
CA LEU A 46 -14.75 5.02 -3.55
C LEU A 46 -13.85 3.79 -3.85
N ASP A 47 -14.18 3.08 -4.92
CA ASP A 47 -13.45 1.87 -5.32
C ASP A 47 -12.13 2.18 -6.06
N GLN A 48 -11.90 3.45 -6.42
CA GLN A 48 -10.68 3.93 -7.07
C GLN A 48 -9.87 4.84 -6.15
N ARG A 49 -8.54 4.74 -6.22
CA ARG A 49 -7.60 5.51 -5.39
C ARG A 49 -7.49 6.99 -5.78
N ARG A 50 -7.95 7.37 -6.98
CA ARG A 50 -7.84 8.73 -7.54
C ARG A 50 -9.14 9.55 -7.38
N PHE A 51 -9.80 9.45 -6.23
CA PHE A 51 -10.94 10.33 -5.88
C PHE A 51 -10.47 11.77 -5.64
N LYS A 52 -11.40 12.73 -5.70
CA LYS A 52 -11.08 14.16 -5.63
C LYS A 52 -11.74 14.85 -4.44
N HIS A 53 -11.33 16.11 -4.26
CA HIS A 53 -11.80 16.97 -3.18
C HIS A 53 -13.34 17.03 -3.05
N PRO A 54 -14.14 17.12 -4.15
CA PRO A 54 -15.59 17.08 -4.05
C PRO A 54 -16.14 15.79 -3.39
N GLU A 55 -15.58 14.62 -3.73
CA GLU A 55 -15.98 13.36 -3.09
C GLU A 55 -15.69 13.36 -1.59
N VAL A 56 -14.54 13.90 -1.16
CA VAL A 56 -14.20 14.06 0.28
C VAL A 56 -15.17 15.01 0.97
N MET A 57 -15.47 16.17 0.37
CA MET A 57 -16.40 17.14 0.95
C MET A 57 -17.81 16.57 1.07
N ALA A 58 -18.27 15.75 0.12
CA ALA A 58 -19.56 15.08 0.18
C ALA A 58 -19.65 14.13 1.39
N ARG A 59 -18.62 13.32 1.66
CA ARG A 59 -18.57 12.42 2.83
C ARG A 59 -18.57 13.22 4.14
N ILE A 60 -17.79 14.28 4.22
CA ILE A 60 -17.75 15.15 5.41
C ILE A 60 -19.11 15.84 5.61
N GLN A 61 -19.76 16.27 4.54
CA GLN A 61 -21.09 16.88 4.61
C GLN A 61 -22.14 15.90 5.16
N ALA A 62 -22.06 14.61 4.79
CA ALA A 62 -22.97 13.58 5.29
C ALA A 62 -22.86 13.36 6.81
N LEU A 63 -21.71 13.65 7.43
CA LEU A 63 -21.53 13.58 8.87
C LEU A 63 -22.22 14.71 9.64
N LYS A 64 -22.63 15.82 9.01
CA LYS A 64 -23.22 16.97 9.72
C LYS A 64 -24.51 16.66 10.47
N SER A 65 -25.25 15.64 10.05
CA SER A 65 -26.47 15.20 10.73
C SER A 65 -26.19 14.38 11.99
N ASP A 66 -24.95 13.93 12.18
CA ASP A 66 -24.56 13.10 13.30
C ASP A 66 -24.03 13.95 14.47
N PRO A 67 -24.70 13.96 15.64
CA PRO A 67 -24.32 14.81 16.76
C PRO A 67 -22.98 14.43 17.39
N ASP A 68 -22.43 13.25 17.07
CA ASP A 68 -21.14 12.80 17.60
C ASP A 68 -19.97 13.40 16.83
N PHE A 69 -20.24 14.00 15.67
CA PHE A 69 -19.23 14.60 14.80
C PHE A 69 -19.31 16.13 14.81
N GLY A 70 -18.20 16.77 15.17
CA GLY A 70 -18.01 18.21 15.03
C GLY A 70 -17.23 18.52 13.75
N ILE A 71 -17.77 19.36 12.87
CA ILE A 71 -17.10 19.73 11.62
C ILE A 71 -16.76 21.22 11.64
N SER A 72 -15.52 21.54 11.29
CA SER A 72 -15.07 22.92 11.13
C SER A 72 -14.15 23.06 9.93
N THR A 73 -14.00 24.29 9.44
CA THR A 73 -13.01 24.60 8.41
C THR A 73 -11.67 24.81 9.09
N ALA A 74 -10.68 23.98 8.74
CA ALA A 74 -9.33 24.08 9.25
C ALA A 74 -8.54 25.21 8.57
N GLY A 75 -8.87 25.50 7.31
CA GLY A 75 -8.27 26.55 6.50
C GLY A 75 -8.46 26.27 5.01
N TYR A 76 -7.57 26.83 4.19
CA TYR A 76 -7.59 26.67 2.74
C TYR A 76 -6.20 26.35 2.22
N SER A 77 -6.12 25.55 1.16
CA SER A 77 -4.88 25.28 0.44
C SER A 77 -4.36 26.51 -0.31
N VAL A 78 -3.19 26.38 -0.94
CA VAL A 78 -2.59 27.41 -1.80
C VAL A 78 -3.57 27.90 -2.87
N GLN A 79 -4.29 26.98 -3.53
CA GLN A 79 -5.28 27.32 -4.56
C GLN A 79 -6.68 27.59 -3.99
N GLY A 80 -6.82 27.76 -2.68
CA GLY A 80 -8.08 28.14 -2.05
C GLY A 80 -9.08 26.98 -1.88
N ARG A 81 -8.65 25.72 -2.00
CA ARG A 81 -9.53 24.57 -1.71
C ARG A 81 -9.67 24.41 -0.22
N GLU A 82 -10.89 24.18 0.23
CA GLU A 82 -11.20 24.09 1.65
C GLU A 82 -10.60 22.84 2.29
N ILE A 83 -9.94 23.00 3.44
CA ILE A 83 -9.46 21.89 4.26
C ILE A 83 -10.34 21.83 5.51
N LYS A 84 -10.87 20.64 5.82
CA LYS A 84 -11.79 20.41 6.93
C LYS A 84 -11.08 19.78 8.11
N ALA A 85 -11.56 20.09 9.30
CA ALA A 85 -11.30 19.32 10.52
C ALA A 85 -12.58 18.63 10.97
N VAL A 86 -12.50 17.32 11.18
CA VAL A 86 -13.60 16.50 11.69
C VAL A 86 -13.22 16.00 13.08
N ARG A 87 -14.05 16.29 14.08
CA ARG A 87 -13.84 15.93 15.47
C ARG A 87 -14.85 14.85 15.88
N TRP A 88 -14.42 13.88 16.65
CA TRP A 88 -15.29 12.87 17.27
C TRP A 88 -14.89 12.61 18.72
N GLY A 89 -15.87 12.45 19.60
CA GLY A 89 -15.65 12.21 21.02
C GLY A 89 -15.24 13.45 21.84
N SER A 90 -15.19 13.25 23.16
CA SER A 90 -14.99 14.33 24.15
C SER A 90 -14.04 13.94 25.28
N GLY A 91 -13.36 12.79 25.15
CA GLY A 91 -12.46 12.31 26.17
C GLY A 91 -11.15 13.09 26.29
N PRO A 92 -10.42 12.89 27.40
CA PRO A 92 -9.23 13.68 27.72
C PRO A 92 -8.02 13.40 26.83
N VAL A 93 -7.91 12.20 26.24
CA VAL A 93 -6.77 11.83 25.38
C VAL A 93 -7.02 12.35 23.97
N LYS A 94 -6.19 13.28 23.50
CA LYS A 94 -6.35 13.96 22.21
C LYS A 94 -5.49 13.29 21.14
N VAL A 95 -6.14 12.83 20.08
CA VAL A 95 -5.50 12.14 18.96
C VAL A 95 -5.70 12.97 17.70
N LEU A 96 -4.61 13.42 17.08
CA LEU A 96 -4.64 14.09 15.77
C LEU A 96 -4.26 13.09 14.68
N LEU A 97 -5.12 12.94 13.67
CA LEU A 97 -4.89 12.09 12.51
C LEU A 97 -4.94 12.97 11.26
N TRP A 98 -3.94 12.89 10.38
CA TRP A 98 -3.95 13.60 9.11
C TRP A 98 -3.62 12.65 7.97
N THR A 99 -4.25 12.88 6.82
CA THR A 99 -4.11 12.03 5.63
C THR A 99 -3.77 12.89 4.41
N GLN A 100 -3.18 12.25 3.39
CA GLN A 100 -2.88 12.89 2.10
C GLN A 100 -2.21 14.25 2.24
N MET A 101 -1.16 14.33 3.08
CA MET A 101 -0.24 15.46 3.01
C MET A 101 0.59 15.40 1.72
N HIS A 102 0.78 14.20 1.18
CA HIS A 102 1.10 13.98 -0.22
C HIS A 102 -0.19 13.65 -0.97
N GLY A 103 -0.44 14.30 -2.11
CA GLY A 103 -1.71 14.21 -2.80
C GLY A 103 -1.98 12.85 -3.45
N ASP A 104 -0.91 12.11 -3.77
CA ASP A 104 -0.90 10.80 -4.42
C ASP A 104 -0.99 9.60 -3.44
N GLU A 105 -1.21 9.85 -2.15
CA GLU A 105 -1.23 8.83 -1.07
C GLU A 105 -2.63 8.65 -0.44
N PRO A 106 -3.64 8.14 -1.19
CA PRO A 106 -5.06 8.19 -0.84
C PRO A 106 -5.54 7.17 0.20
N THR A 107 -4.78 6.10 0.46
CA THR A 107 -5.28 4.90 1.17
C THR A 107 -5.77 5.24 2.58
N ALA A 108 -5.06 6.13 3.26
CA ALA A 108 -5.43 6.56 4.61
C ALA A 108 -6.74 7.37 4.65
N THR A 109 -6.99 8.21 3.64
CA THR A 109 -8.24 8.98 3.54
C THR A 109 -9.43 8.05 3.31
N LEU A 110 -9.29 7.05 2.43
CA LEU A 110 -10.32 6.02 2.24
C LEU A 110 -10.65 5.29 3.54
N SER A 111 -9.61 4.85 4.24
CA SER A 111 -9.75 4.12 5.52
C SER A 111 -10.35 4.99 6.63
N THR A 112 -10.20 6.31 6.54
CA THR A 112 -10.81 7.27 7.48
C THR A 112 -12.32 7.33 7.32
N PHE A 113 -12.83 7.23 6.08
CA PHE A 113 -14.28 7.15 5.86
C PHE A 113 -14.87 5.85 6.43
N ASP A 114 -14.19 4.72 6.24
CA ASP A 114 -14.59 3.43 6.82
C ASP A 114 -14.60 3.49 8.35
N LEU A 115 -13.59 4.16 8.94
CA LEU A 115 -13.54 4.40 10.38
C LEU A 115 -14.70 5.26 10.87
N TRP A 116 -15.08 6.31 10.15
CA TRP A 116 -16.26 7.10 10.53
C TRP A 116 -17.54 6.29 10.48
N ASN A 117 -17.73 5.45 9.45
CA ASN A 117 -18.88 4.55 9.38
C ASN A 117 -18.90 3.57 10.57
N ALA A 118 -17.76 2.98 10.91
CA ALA A 118 -17.65 2.13 12.10
C ALA A 118 -17.93 2.87 13.41
N LEU A 119 -17.48 4.12 13.57
CA LEU A 119 -17.75 4.93 14.76
C LEU A 119 -19.23 5.33 14.92
N ARG A 120 -19.99 5.34 13.82
CA ARG A 120 -21.44 5.62 13.79
C ARG A 120 -22.29 4.40 14.08
N ASP A 121 -21.71 3.22 13.96
CA ASP A 121 -22.38 1.94 14.15
C ASP A 121 -21.93 1.27 15.46
N PRO A 122 -22.68 1.47 16.56
CA PRO A 122 -22.34 0.89 17.85
C PRO A 122 -22.53 -0.64 17.90
N ASP A 123 -23.28 -1.23 16.97
CA ASP A 123 -23.44 -2.69 16.89
C ASP A 123 -22.21 -3.31 16.23
N PHE A 124 -21.67 -2.64 15.20
CA PHE A 124 -20.43 -3.03 14.54
C PHE A 124 -19.19 -2.80 15.43
N LEU A 125 -19.05 -1.60 16.01
CA LEU A 125 -17.92 -1.21 16.88
C LEU A 125 -18.39 -0.80 18.30
N PRO A 126 -18.79 -1.75 19.15
CA PRO A 126 -19.23 -1.47 20.52
C PRO A 126 -18.20 -0.71 21.36
N GLU A 127 -16.91 -0.90 21.08
CA GLU A 127 -15.79 -0.22 21.73
C GLU A 127 -15.88 1.31 21.60
N ALA A 128 -16.48 1.83 20.52
CA ALA A 128 -16.67 3.25 20.28
C ALA A 128 -17.42 3.94 21.44
N ASN A 129 -18.38 3.26 22.07
CA ASN A 129 -19.12 3.79 23.22
C ASN A 129 -18.20 4.16 24.40
N LYS A 130 -17.16 3.34 24.62
CA LYS A 130 -16.15 3.60 25.63
C LYS A 130 -15.17 4.68 25.15
N TRP A 131 -14.68 4.55 23.91
CA TRP A 131 -13.71 5.47 23.34
C TRP A 131 -14.21 6.90 23.33
N LYS A 132 -15.50 7.14 23.08
CA LYS A 132 -16.09 8.48 23.05
C LYS A 132 -15.80 9.31 24.31
N LYS A 133 -15.72 8.65 25.48
CA LYS A 133 -15.43 9.27 26.79
C LYS A 133 -13.93 9.32 27.11
N GLN A 134 -13.10 8.57 26.40
CA GLN A 134 -11.66 8.47 26.65
C GLN A 134 -10.83 9.27 25.65
N LEU A 135 -11.29 9.32 24.40
CA LEU A 135 -10.62 9.91 23.27
C LEU A 135 -11.36 11.16 22.78
N THR A 136 -10.57 12.14 22.37
CA THR A 136 -10.94 13.20 21.45
C THR A 136 -10.18 12.93 20.16
N LEU A 137 -10.87 12.54 19.11
CA LEU A 137 -10.28 12.33 17.79
C LEU A 137 -10.45 13.60 16.97
N VAL A 138 -9.40 14.05 16.31
CA VAL A 138 -9.44 15.13 15.31
C VAL A 138 -8.77 14.64 14.04
N PHE A 139 -9.54 14.63 12.96
CA PHE A 139 -9.10 14.24 11.63
C PHE A 139 -8.90 15.50 10.78
N LEU A 140 -7.76 15.59 10.10
CA LEU A 140 -7.50 16.49 8.98
C LEU A 140 -7.43 15.66 7.69
N PRO A 141 -8.58 15.19 7.17
CA PRO A 141 -8.62 14.41 5.94
C PRO A 141 -8.22 15.30 4.75
N LEU A 142 -7.45 14.76 3.81
CA LEU A 142 -7.04 15.45 2.58
C LEU A 142 -6.34 16.79 2.87
N LEU A 143 -5.18 16.74 3.53
CA LEU A 143 -4.43 17.95 3.90
C LEU A 143 -3.87 18.70 2.67
N ASN A 144 -3.52 17.98 1.61
CA ASN A 144 -3.05 18.54 0.33
C ASN A 144 -4.08 18.30 -0.78
N PRO A 145 -5.21 19.05 -0.81
CA PRO A 145 -6.23 18.89 -1.84
C PRO A 145 -5.74 19.34 -3.23
N ASP A 146 -4.70 20.17 -3.30
CA ASP A 146 -4.13 20.68 -4.54
C ASP A 146 -3.31 19.59 -5.26
N GLY A 147 -2.42 18.92 -4.55
CA GLY A 147 -1.70 17.76 -5.07
C GLY A 147 -2.65 16.61 -5.41
N ALA A 148 -3.65 16.35 -4.57
CA ALA A 148 -4.61 15.28 -4.82
C ALA A 148 -5.47 15.49 -6.06
N LEU A 149 -5.72 16.76 -6.45
CA LEU A 149 -6.42 17.06 -7.69
C LEU A 149 -5.69 16.47 -8.90
N VAL A 150 -4.37 16.59 -8.93
CA VAL A 150 -3.52 16.13 -10.04
C VAL A 150 -2.79 14.81 -9.76
N TYR A 151 -3.08 14.18 -8.61
CA TYR A 151 -2.43 12.96 -8.13
C TYR A 151 -0.90 13.11 -8.07
N ASP A 152 -0.46 14.18 -7.42
CA ASP A 152 0.95 14.52 -7.22
C ASP A 152 1.28 14.58 -5.73
N ARG A 153 2.52 14.21 -5.40
CA ARG A 153 3.07 14.25 -4.05
C ARG A 153 3.10 15.66 -3.45
N GLN A 154 3.42 16.66 -4.24
CA GLN A 154 3.67 18.02 -3.79
C GLN A 154 2.38 18.84 -3.78
N ASN A 155 2.36 19.97 -3.07
CA ASN A 155 1.25 20.93 -3.16
C ASN A 155 1.39 21.82 -4.41
N ALA A 156 0.49 22.80 -4.59
CA ALA A 156 0.51 23.69 -5.74
C ALA A 156 1.75 24.60 -5.86
N LEU A 157 2.61 24.66 -4.83
CA LEU A 157 3.89 25.38 -4.87
C LEU A 157 5.08 24.48 -5.26
N GLY A 158 4.84 23.18 -5.50
CA GLY A 158 5.92 22.19 -5.66
C GLY A 158 6.61 21.82 -4.35
N ILE A 159 5.99 22.12 -3.20
CA ILE A 159 6.54 21.81 -1.88
C ILE A 159 6.06 20.42 -1.45
N ASP A 160 6.99 19.53 -1.10
CA ASP A 160 6.71 18.37 -0.28
C ASP A 160 6.35 18.86 1.13
N LEU A 161 5.08 18.74 1.52
CA LEU A 161 4.59 19.22 2.82
C LEU A 161 5.34 18.54 3.98
N ASN A 162 5.79 17.30 3.81
CA ASN A 162 6.59 16.57 4.79
C ASN A 162 8.07 16.96 4.74
N ARG A 163 8.40 18.11 4.14
CA ARG A 163 9.69 18.81 4.23
C ARG A 163 9.54 20.29 4.61
N ASP A 164 8.37 20.69 5.12
CA ASP A 164 8.04 22.08 5.46
C ASP A 164 7.73 22.31 6.95
N ALA A 165 8.06 21.38 7.84
CA ALA A 165 7.72 21.46 9.27
C ALA A 165 8.52 22.53 10.05
N LEU A 166 9.65 23.02 9.49
CA LEU A 166 10.47 24.06 10.13
C LEU A 166 10.05 25.48 9.73
N ARG A 167 9.87 25.71 8.43
CA ARG A 167 9.56 27.05 7.89
C ARG A 167 8.06 27.32 7.86
N LEU A 168 7.23 26.28 7.72
CA LEU A 168 5.78 26.39 7.62
C LEU A 168 5.38 27.35 6.48
N THR A 169 6.06 27.19 5.35
CA THR A 169 5.93 28.03 4.15
C THR A 169 4.52 27.94 3.58
N SER A 170 3.99 26.73 3.47
CA SER A 170 2.69 26.48 2.87
C SER A 170 1.55 26.73 3.88
N PRO A 171 0.35 27.15 3.41
CA PRO A 171 -0.81 27.25 4.28
C PRO A 171 -1.17 25.90 4.91
N GLU A 172 -1.02 24.78 4.18
CA GLU A 172 -1.32 23.44 4.69
C GLU A 172 -0.40 23.07 5.86
N ALA A 173 0.90 23.38 5.76
CA ALA A 173 1.87 23.17 6.84
C ALA A 173 1.51 23.98 8.10
N ARG A 174 1.11 25.25 7.92
CA ARG A 174 0.63 26.10 9.04
C ARG A 174 -0.63 25.56 9.67
N ILE A 175 -1.59 25.07 8.87
CA ILE A 175 -2.83 24.46 9.35
C ILE A 175 -2.51 23.26 10.25
N LEU A 176 -1.67 22.33 9.77
CA LEU A 176 -1.31 21.14 10.54
C LEU A 176 -0.59 21.51 11.86
N LYS A 177 0.37 22.44 11.79
CA LYS A 177 1.06 22.93 12.99
C LYS A 177 0.12 23.57 13.99
N HIS A 178 -0.79 24.42 13.53
CA HIS A 178 -1.78 25.09 14.35
C HIS A 178 -2.65 24.08 15.10
N TRP A 179 -3.22 23.09 14.39
CA TRP A 179 -4.06 22.08 15.02
C TRP A 179 -3.31 21.24 16.06
N ARG A 180 -2.07 20.87 15.76
CA ARG A 180 -1.21 20.16 16.72
C ARG A 180 -1.03 20.97 18.01
N ASP A 181 -0.70 22.26 17.90
CA ASP A 181 -0.44 23.11 19.06
C ASP A 181 -1.72 23.42 19.84
N SER A 182 -2.80 23.79 19.14
CA SER A 182 -4.10 24.12 19.72
C SER A 182 -4.71 22.94 20.47
N LEU A 183 -4.52 21.72 19.97
CA LEU A 183 -4.94 20.52 20.69
C LEU A 183 -3.98 20.18 21.84
N SER A 184 -2.69 20.51 21.71
CA SER A 184 -1.62 19.88 22.48
C SER A 184 -1.77 18.35 22.39
N ALA A 185 -1.78 17.84 21.16
CA ALA A 185 -2.14 16.45 20.87
C ALA A 185 -1.23 15.45 21.61
N ASP A 186 -1.85 14.51 22.34
CA ASP A 186 -1.17 13.43 23.04
C ASP A 186 -0.59 12.41 22.05
N TRP A 187 -1.35 12.14 20.98
CA TRP A 187 -1.02 11.22 19.91
C TRP A 187 -1.15 11.88 18.53
N GLY A 188 -0.25 11.53 17.62
CA GLY A 188 -0.25 11.98 16.24
C GLY A 188 -0.14 10.81 15.28
N PHE A 189 -1.05 10.70 14.33
CA PHE A 189 -1.02 9.69 13.27
C PHE A 189 -0.65 10.36 11.94
N ASN A 190 0.58 10.08 11.51
CA ASN A 190 1.10 10.48 10.22
C ASN A 190 0.79 9.39 9.17
N LEU A 191 -0.25 9.60 8.37
CA LEU A 191 -0.83 8.53 7.55
C LEU A 191 -0.47 8.72 6.08
N HIS A 192 0.20 7.73 5.50
CA HIS A 192 0.88 7.80 4.21
C HIS A 192 0.72 6.52 3.38
N ASP A 193 1.18 6.59 2.14
CA ASP A 193 1.41 5.44 1.27
C ASP A 193 2.90 5.36 0.89
N GLN A 194 3.41 4.13 0.72
CA GLN A 194 4.75 3.90 0.19
C GLN A 194 4.71 3.22 -1.18
N HIS A 195 5.82 3.34 -1.91
CA HIS A 195 5.96 2.76 -3.25
C HIS A 195 5.78 1.23 -3.24
N ARG A 196 5.30 0.67 -4.36
CA ARG A 196 5.08 -0.77 -4.50
C ARG A 196 6.35 -1.63 -4.40
N TYR A 197 7.52 -1.03 -4.57
CA TYR A 197 8.80 -1.73 -4.63
C TYR A 197 9.48 -1.95 -3.27
N TYR A 198 8.80 -1.58 -2.18
CA TYR A 198 9.27 -1.89 -0.84
C TYR A 198 8.93 -3.33 -0.44
N SER A 199 9.94 -4.09 -0.02
CA SER A 199 9.78 -5.37 0.67
C SER A 199 9.83 -5.21 2.19
N ALA A 200 9.28 -6.16 2.93
CA ALA A 200 9.48 -6.26 4.37
C ALA A 200 10.79 -7.02 4.66
N GLY A 201 11.83 -6.29 5.03
CA GLY A 201 13.20 -6.82 5.14
C GLY A 201 13.78 -7.24 3.79
N ASN A 202 14.85 -8.04 3.84
CA ASN A 202 15.49 -8.62 2.66
C ASN A 202 14.74 -9.87 2.18
N THR A 203 13.44 -9.74 1.93
CA THR A 203 12.56 -10.81 1.40
C THR A 203 12.01 -10.43 0.03
N ASN A 204 11.25 -11.35 -0.60
CA ASN A 204 10.43 -11.07 -1.80
C ASN A 204 8.97 -10.72 -1.43
N LEU A 205 8.66 -10.59 -0.14
CA LEU A 205 7.33 -10.21 0.33
C LEU A 205 7.23 -8.68 0.37
N THR A 206 6.14 -8.14 -0.18
CA THR A 206 5.89 -6.70 -0.12
C THR A 206 5.76 -6.23 1.31
N SER A 207 6.22 -5.01 1.56
CA SER A 207 5.86 -4.26 2.77
C SER A 207 4.44 -3.75 2.59
N ALA A 208 3.43 -4.52 3.02
CA ALA A 208 2.02 -4.15 2.93
C ALA A 208 1.69 -2.99 3.88
N ILE A 209 2.14 -3.08 5.13
CA ILE A 209 2.05 -2.00 6.12
C ILE A 209 3.46 -1.77 6.69
N ALA A 210 3.97 -0.54 6.60
CA ALA A 210 5.17 -0.15 7.36
C ALA A 210 4.82 0.86 8.45
N PHE A 211 5.55 0.78 9.56
CA PHE A 211 5.38 1.67 10.69
C PHE A 211 6.64 2.49 10.98
N LEU A 212 6.49 3.65 11.59
CA LEU A 212 7.62 4.34 12.20
C LEU A 212 7.17 5.07 13.47
N ALA A 213 7.96 4.94 14.54
CA ALA A 213 7.96 5.89 15.65
C ALA A 213 9.08 6.90 15.37
N PRO A 214 8.79 8.08 14.79
CA PRO A 214 9.81 8.94 14.22
C PRO A 214 10.85 9.38 15.26
N PRO A 215 12.14 9.43 14.93
CA PRO A 215 13.15 9.96 15.84
C PRO A 215 12.99 11.49 15.99
N PRO A 216 13.24 12.06 17.19
CA PRO A 216 13.21 13.51 17.38
C PRO A 216 14.54 14.21 17.02
N ASP A 217 15.61 13.43 16.80
CA ASP A 217 16.98 13.90 16.57
C ASP A 217 17.84 12.85 15.83
N GLU A 218 19.03 13.29 15.37
CA GLU A 218 20.01 12.45 14.67
C GLU A 218 20.51 11.26 15.50
N LYS A 219 20.54 11.39 16.83
CA LYS A 219 20.93 10.32 17.75
C LYS A 219 19.83 9.27 17.91
N ARG A 220 18.66 9.50 17.31
CA ARG A 220 17.47 8.66 17.40
C ARG A 220 17.08 8.41 18.84
N SER A 221 17.12 9.46 19.67
CA SER A 221 16.74 9.40 21.07
C SER A 221 15.36 8.77 21.26
N GLN A 222 15.18 8.03 22.35
CA GLN A 222 13.92 7.35 22.68
C GLN A 222 13.31 7.93 23.97
N PRO A 223 12.84 9.19 23.96
CA PRO A 223 12.12 9.74 25.10
C PRO A 223 10.84 8.92 25.39
N PRO A 224 10.27 9.00 26.61
CA PRO A 224 9.13 8.16 27.00
C PRO A 224 7.96 8.16 26.01
N HIS A 225 7.59 9.31 25.47
CA HIS A 225 6.50 9.42 24.48
C HIS A 225 6.81 8.68 23.16
N ARG A 226 8.07 8.66 22.71
CA ARG A 226 8.46 7.87 21.54
C ARG A 226 8.45 6.38 21.87
N GLN A 227 8.88 5.98 23.06
CA GLN A 227 8.79 4.59 23.49
C GLN A 227 7.33 4.12 23.54
N ASP A 228 6.39 4.95 23.98
CA ASP A 228 4.96 4.62 23.96
C ASP A 228 4.46 4.34 22.54
N ALA A 229 4.85 5.17 21.56
CA ALA A 229 4.57 4.93 20.15
C ALA A 229 5.19 3.62 19.65
N MET A 230 6.45 3.33 20.02
CA MET A 230 7.09 2.04 19.70
C MET A 230 6.33 0.86 20.29
N ARG A 231 5.90 0.93 21.55
CA ARG A 231 5.13 -0.14 22.20
C ARG A 231 3.79 -0.38 21.49
N LEU A 232 3.07 0.69 21.12
CA LEU A 232 1.82 0.55 20.37
C LEU A 232 2.07 -0.12 19.02
N ILE A 233 3.07 0.34 18.26
CA ILE A 233 3.45 -0.26 16.97
C ILE A 233 3.84 -1.74 17.14
N GLY A 234 4.59 -2.10 18.18
CA GLY A 234 4.94 -3.50 18.46
C GLY A 234 3.70 -4.38 18.66
N GLY A 235 2.69 -3.87 19.38
CA GLY A 235 1.41 -4.56 19.56
C GLY A 235 0.63 -4.72 18.25
N LEU A 236 0.56 -3.65 17.44
CA LEU A 236 -0.09 -3.67 16.13
C LEU A 236 0.60 -4.64 15.17
N SER A 237 1.93 -4.62 15.13
CA SER A 237 2.72 -5.54 14.31
C SER A 237 2.46 -7.00 14.70
N ASN A 238 2.44 -7.33 15.99
CA ASN A 238 2.11 -8.68 16.45
C ASN A 238 0.71 -9.14 15.99
N GLY A 239 -0.27 -8.22 15.94
CA GLY A 239 -1.60 -8.50 15.39
C GLY A 239 -1.58 -8.72 13.88
N LEU A 240 -0.95 -7.82 13.13
CA LEU A 240 -0.86 -7.87 11.67
C LEU A 240 -0.06 -9.05 11.16
N GLN A 241 1.01 -9.45 11.84
CA GLN A 241 1.81 -10.64 11.48
C GLN A 241 0.97 -11.93 11.49
N LYS A 242 -0.18 -11.93 12.18
CA LYS A 242 -1.13 -13.05 12.17
C LYS A 242 -2.14 -13.01 11.02
N LEU A 243 -2.19 -11.92 10.25
CA LEU A 243 -3.03 -11.73 9.05
C LEU A 243 -2.20 -11.73 7.77
N ILE A 244 -1.07 -11.03 7.80
CA ILE A 244 -0.13 -10.84 6.69
C ILE A 244 1.30 -11.19 7.12
N PRO A 245 1.60 -12.46 7.42
CA PRO A 245 2.90 -12.88 7.95
C PRO A 245 4.04 -12.46 7.01
N GLY A 246 5.05 -11.80 7.56
CA GLY A 246 6.23 -11.37 6.83
C GLY A 246 6.03 -10.14 5.93
N GLN A 247 4.87 -9.49 5.94
CA GLN A 247 4.57 -8.30 5.12
C GLN A 247 4.44 -7.00 5.94
N VAL A 248 4.85 -7.02 7.21
CA VAL A 248 4.88 -5.85 8.10
C VAL A 248 6.33 -5.40 8.27
N ALA A 249 6.58 -4.09 8.12
CA ALA A 249 7.92 -3.53 8.20
C ALA A 249 7.99 -2.26 9.07
N LYS A 250 9.21 -1.77 9.29
CA LYS A 250 9.51 -0.41 9.74
C LYS A 250 9.92 0.44 8.54
N TYR A 251 9.44 1.67 8.50
CA TYR A 251 10.04 2.67 7.61
C TYR A 251 11.42 3.10 8.15
N SER A 252 12.28 3.65 7.29
CA SER A 252 13.57 4.20 7.70
C SER A 252 13.42 5.13 8.89
N ASP A 253 14.25 4.93 9.91
CA ASP A 253 14.34 5.78 11.11
C ASP A 253 15.49 6.79 11.02
N ALA A 254 15.94 7.10 9.79
CA ALA A 254 16.82 8.24 9.55
C ALA A 254 16.09 9.53 9.91
N PHE A 255 16.74 10.37 10.72
CA PHE A 255 16.18 11.65 11.13
C PHE A 255 16.09 12.61 9.94
N GLU A 256 14.91 13.17 9.70
CA GLU A 256 14.67 14.24 8.73
C GLU A 256 14.16 15.48 9.49
N PRO A 257 15.02 16.48 9.76
CA PRO A 257 14.66 17.62 10.60
C PRO A 257 13.52 18.47 10.05
N ARG A 258 13.16 18.31 8.76
CA ARG A 258 12.07 19.05 8.12
C ARG A 258 10.75 18.28 8.05
N ALA A 259 10.73 17.01 8.44
CA ALA A 259 9.53 16.18 8.42
C ALA A 259 8.60 16.48 9.59
N PHE A 260 7.30 16.39 9.36
CA PHE A 260 6.29 16.61 10.39
C PHE A 260 6.30 15.48 11.43
N GLY A 261 6.54 14.23 11.02
CA GLY A 261 6.62 13.09 11.93
C GLY A 261 7.68 13.26 13.03
N ASP A 262 8.91 13.56 12.62
CA ASP A 262 10.07 13.82 13.49
C ASP A 262 9.80 15.03 14.39
N ASN A 263 9.29 16.12 13.82
CA ASN A 263 9.01 17.34 14.58
C ASN A 263 7.85 17.18 15.57
N PHE A 264 6.79 16.44 15.24
CA PHE A 264 5.73 16.12 16.22
C PHE A 264 6.28 15.37 17.42
N THR A 265 7.17 14.40 17.17
CA THR A 265 7.86 13.67 18.25
C THR A 265 8.73 14.63 19.06
N LYS A 266 9.53 15.45 18.39
CA LYS A 266 10.37 16.48 19.02
C LYS A 266 9.55 17.47 19.87
N TRP A 267 8.34 17.80 19.44
CA TRP A 267 7.43 18.68 20.19
C TRP A 267 6.69 17.97 21.34
N GLY A 268 6.91 16.67 21.53
CA GLY A 268 6.41 15.89 22.67
C GLY A 268 5.17 15.04 22.39
N THR A 269 4.71 14.96 21.13
CA THR A 269 3.57 14.13 20.75
C THR A 269 4.00 12.67 20.53
N ARG A 270 3.17 11.70 20.94
CA ARG A 270 3.39 10.28 20.63
C ARG A 270 3.03 10.03 19.17
N THR A 271 4.03 10.15 18.31
CA THR A 271 3.81 10.08 16.86
C THR A 271 3.99 8.67 16.32
N ILE A 272 3.02 8.22 15.53
CA ILE A 272 3.09 7.00 14.76
C ILE A 272 2.89 7.37 13.30
N LEU A 273 3.79 6.88 12.46
CA LEU A 273 3.63 6.89 11.02
C LEU A 273 3.20 5.48 10.57
N ILE A 274 2.23 5.44 9.66
CA ILE A 274 1.76 4.22 8.99
C ILE A 274 1.85 4.46 7.47
N GLU A 275 2.47 3.53 6.75
CA GLU A 275 2.61 3.53 5.29
C GLU A 275 1.78 2.37 4.69
N ALA A 276 0.83 2.69 3.82
CA ALA A 276 0.17 1.71 2.96
C ALA A 276 1.06 1.38 1.76
N GLY A 277 1.61 0.18 1.70
CA GLY A 277 2.47 -0.23 0.59
C GLY A 277 1.70 -0.79 -0.60
N TRP A 278 1.98 -2.05 -0.92
CA TRP A 278 1.42 -2.72 -2.09
C TRP A 278 1.15 -4.20 -1.86
N LEU A 279 0.12 -4.71 -2.55
CA LEU A 279 -0.17 -6.13 -2.69
C LEU A 279 -0.35 -6.45 -4.18
N PRO A 280 0.26 -7.53 -4.70
CA PRO A 280 0.01 -7.97 -6.07
C PRO A 280 -1.50 -8.15 -6.33
N GLY A 281 -2.00 -7.59 -7.43
CA GLY A 281 -3.43 -7.61 -7.78
C GLY A 281 -4.29 -6.52 -7.12
N ASP A 282 -3.77 -5.76 -6.16
CA ASP A 282 -4.54 -4.73 -5.42
C ASP A 282 -4.27 -3.32 -5.96
N THR A 283 -4.47 -3.10 -7.27
CA THR A 283 -4.07 -1.84 -7.92
C THR A 283 -4.72 -0.61 -7.28
N GLU A 284 -6.01 -0.69 -6.98
CA GLU A 284 -6.76 0.38 -6.34
C GLU A 284 -6.66 0.35 -4.79
N LYS A 285 -5.77 -0.49 -4.25
CA LYS A 285 -5.43 -0.59 -2.82
C LYS A 285 -6.65 -0.89 -1.91
N GLN A 286 -7.64 -1.62 -2.38
CA GLN A 286 -8.85 -1.91 -1.58
C GLN A 286 -8.57 -2.95 -0.48
N THR A 287 -7.70 -3.92 -0.73
CA THR A 287 -7.24 -4.85 0.33
C THR A 287 -6.34 -4.14 1.33
N LEU A 288 -5.49 -3.23 0.87
CA LEU A 288 -4.69 -2.37 1.75
C LEU A 288 -5.54 -1.41 2.58
N ARG A 289 -6.56 -0.77 2.00
CA ARG A 289 -7.56 0.04 2.71
C ARG A 289 -8.17 -0.73 3.87
N ARG A 290 -8.56 -2.00 3.63
CA ARG A 290 -9.08 -2.91 4.67
C ARG A 290 -8.08 -3.16 5.80
N LEU A 291 -6.82 -3.49 5.47
CA LEU A 291 -5.75 -3.68 6.47
C LEU A 291 -5.49 -2.40 7.27
N TYR A 292 -5.48 -1.26 6.59
CA TYR A 292 -5.20 0.05 7.16
C TYR A 292 -6.32 0.50 8.10
N PHE A 293 -7.58 0.35 7.70
CA PHE A 293 -8.76 0.53 8.56
C PHE A 293 -8.67 -0.32 9.83
N ALA A 294 -8.46 -1.63 9.70
CA ALA A 294 -8.35 -2.53 10.85
C ALA A 294 -7.19 -2.15 11.79
N THR A 295 -6.08 -1.67 11.22
CA THR A 295 -4.93 -1.17 11.97
C THR A 295 -5.26 0.10 12.75
N LEU A 296 -5.96 1.06 12.13
CA LEU A 296 -6.39 2.29 12.80
C LEU A 296 -7.33 1.99 13.97
N VAL A 297 -8.33 1.13 13.77
CA VAL A 297 -9.27 0.73 14.84
C VAL A 297 -8.51 0.08 16.00
N ALA A 298 -7.61 -0.87 15.72
CA ALA A 298 -6.80 -1.52 16.76
C ALA A 298 -5.85 -0.56 17.47
N ALA A 299 -5.33 0.46 16.79
CA ALA A 299 -4.46 1.47 17.38
C ALA A 299 -5.23 2.36 18.35
N LEU A 300 -6.42 2.83 17.95
CA LEU A 300 -7.30 3.61 18.80
C LEU A 300 -7.74 2.82 20.04
N ASP A 301 -8.05 1.54 19.89
CA ASP A 301 -8.34 0.66 21.03
C ASP A 301 -7.15 0.56 21.99
N GLY A 302 -5.95 0.35 21.44
CA GLY A 302 -4.72 0.27 22.20
C GLY A 302 -4.46 1.53 23.01
N ILE A 303 -4.75 2.72 22.45
CA ILE A 303 -4.64 4.02 23.13
C ILE A 303 -5.72 4.16 24.21
N ALA A 304 -6.99 3.90 23.88
CA ALA A 304 -8.13 4.05 24.78
C ALA A 304 -8.00 3.15 26.03
N ASN A 305 -7.48 1.94 25.85
CA ASN A 305 -7.27 0.96 26.91
C ASN A 305 -5.88 1.03 27.53
N GLN A 306 -4.97 1.85 26.99
CA GLN A 306 -3.55 1.91 27.35
C GLN A 306 -2.86 0.53 27.32
N SER A 307 -3.34 -0.39 26.48
CA SER A 307 -2.85 -1.77 26.43
C SER A 307 -1.42 -1.86 25.88
N PHE A 308 -0.97 -0.83 25.14
CA PHE A 308 0.43 -0.72 24.70
C PHE A 308 1.43 -0.72 25.87
N ASN A 309 1.05 -0.34 27.08
CA ASN A 309 1.93 -0.38 28.25
C ASN A 309 2.44 -1.79 28.59
N GLN A 310 1.73 -2.83 28.15
CA GLN A 310 2.10 -4.23 28.36
C GLN A 310 3.07 -4.75 27.28
N VAL A 311 3.28 -4.00 26.20
CA VAL A 311 4.13 -4.40 25.09
C VAL A 311 5.56 -3.88 25.32
N PRO A 312 6.60 -4.72 25.22
CA PRO A 312 7.97 -4.24 25.33
C PRO A 312 8.39 -3.46 24.07
N VAL A 313 9.25 -2.45 24.22
CA VAL A 313 9.86 -1.71 23.09
C VAL A 313 10.61 -2.64 22.12
N LYS A 314 11.11 -3.78 22.64
CA LYS A 314 11.73 -4.82 21.81
C LYS A 314 10.81 -5.31 20.68
N ALA A 315 9.49 -5.39 20.89
CA ALA A 315 8.54 -5.81 19.86
C ALA A 315 8.57 -4.89 18.63
N TYR A 316 8.84 -3.58 18.80
CA TYR A 316 9.08 -2.65 17.69
C TYR A 316 10.46 -2.83 17.06
N SER A 317 11.47 -3.08 17.90
CA SER A 317 12.85 -3.27 17.44
C SER A 317 13.00 -4.49 16.54
N ASP A 318 12.23 -5.55 16.83
CA ASP A 318 12.22 -6.83 16.11
C ASP A 318 11.55 -6.77 14.73
N ILE A 319 10.78 -5.71 14.42
CA ILE A 319 10.19 -5.52 13.10
C ILE A 319 11.33 -5.26 12.08
N PRO A 320 11.35 -5.90 10.90
CA PRO A 320 12.36 -5.62 9.89
C PRO A 320 12.14 -4.24 9.24
N PHE A 321 13.20 -3.54 8.84
CA PHE A 321 13.06 -2.34 8.00
C PHE A 321 12.56 -2.69 6.59
N ASN A 322 11.82 -1.79 5.96
CA ASN A 322 11.46 -1.91 4.56
C ASN A 322 12.69 -1.71 3.66
N GLN A 323 12.69 -2.33 2.48
CA GLN A 323 13.80 -2.25 1.53
C GLN A 323 13.27 -1.98 0.13
N ASN A 324 13.79 -0.96 -0.55
CA ASN A 324 13.41 -0.65 -1.92
C ASN A 324 14.17 -1.54 -2.90
N ARG A 325 13.72 -2.80 -3.03
CA ARG A 325 14.43 -3.84 -3.79
C ARG A 325 13.54 -4.69 -4.68
N LEU A 326 12.22 -4.51 -4.64
CA LEU A 326 11.32 -5.29 -5.50
C LEU A 326 11.21 -4.66 -6.89
N THR A 327 10.93 -5.51 -7.86
CA THR A 327 10.56 -5.16 -9.24
C THR A 327 9.29 -5.92 -9.63
N ASP A 328 8.72 -5.66 -10.80
CA ASP A 328 7.55 -6.40 -11.27
C ASP A 328 7.96 -7.77 -11.83
N LEU A 329 8.89 -7.78 -12.77
CA LEU A 329 9.51 -8.97 -13.34
C LEU A 329 11.02 -8.87 -13.14
N LEU A 330 11.65 -9.99 -12.80
CA LEU A 330 13.09 -10.17 -12.77
C LEU A 330 13.44 -11.48 -13.50
N ILE A 331 14.24 -11.37 -14.55
CA ILE A 331 14.76 -12.49 -15.32
C ILE A 331 16.22 -12.60 -14.97
N ARG A 332 16.62 -13.70 -14.33
CA ARG A 332 17.98 -13.92 -13.86
C ARG A 332 18.78 -14.77 -14.83
N GLU A 333 20.07 -14.46 -14.92
CA GLU A 333 21.08 -15.29 -15.59
C GLU A 333 20.65 -15.72 -16.99
N VAL A 334 20.25 -14.76 -17.82
CA VAL A 334 19.91 -14.98 -19.24
C VAL A 334 21.07 -14.57 -20.14
N GLN A 335 21.31 -15.34 -21.19
CA GLN A 335 22.29 -15.01 -22.22
C GLN A 335 21.70 -14.02 -23.23
N VAL A 336 22.36 -12.87 -23.40
CA VAL A 336 22.05 -11.88 -24.43
C VAL A 336 23.19 -11.81 -25.44
N GLN A 337 22.84 -11.92 -26.72
CA GLN A 337 23.81 -11.85 -27.81
C GLN A 337 23.90 -10.42 -28.37
N VAL A 338 25.09 -9.82 -28.32
CA VAL A 338 25.35 -8.49 -28.87
C VAL A 338 26.58 -8.57 -29.78
N GLY A 339 26.37 -8.37 -31.08
CA GLY A 339 27.40 -8.57 -32.09
C GLY A 339 27.91 -10.03 -32.08
N LYS A 340 29.21 -10.22 -31.83
CA LYS A 340 29.84 -11.54 -31.72
C LYS A 340 29.93 -12.07 -30.28
N GLY A 341 29.56 -11.27 -29.29
CA GLY A 341 29.65 -11.62 -27.88
C GLY A 341 28.34 -12.15 -27.32
N THR A 342 28.45 -13.02 -26.32
CA THR A 342 27.35 -13.51 -25.50
C THR A 342 27.61 -13.11 -24.06
N TYR A 343 26.63 -12.47 -23.43
CA TYR A 343 26.76 -11.90 -22.09
C TYR A 343 25.67 -12.46 -21.19
N LEU A 344 26.05 -12.88 -19.99
CA LEU A 344 25.12 -13.28 -18.96
C LEU A 344 24.66 -12.04 -18.19
N VAL A 345 23.36 -11.81 -18.12
CA VAL A 345 22.78 -10.64 -17.45
C VAL A 345 21.51 -11.01 -16.70
N ASP A 346 21.17 -10.23 -15.70
CA ASP A 346 19.82 -10.13 -15.17
C ASP A 346 19.10 -8.93 -15.83
N ILE A 347 17.78 -9.02 -15.99
CA ILE A 347 16.92 -7.97 -16.54
C ILE A 347 15.73 -7.79 -15.61
N CYS A 348 15.43 -6.56 -15.19
CA CYS A 348 14.22 -6.28 -14.41
C CYS A 348 13.33 -5.23 -15.05
N TYR A 349 12.03 -5.37 -14.81
CA TYR A 349 11.00 -4.44 -15.21
C TYR A 349 10.38 -3.75 -14.00
N LYS A 350 10.13 -2.45 -14.11
CA LYS A 350 9.33 -1.70 -13.14
C LYS A 350 8.25 -0.93 -13.89
N HIS A 351 7.01 -1.13 -13.48
CA HIS A 351 5.88 -0.29 -13.85
C HIS A 351 6.07 1.16 -13.41
N GLU A 352 5.92 2.06 -14.38
CA GLU A 352 5.77 3.49 -14.19
C GLU A 352 4.31 3.87 -14.45
N GLU A 353 3.75 4.71 -13.58
CA GLU A 353 2.41 5.24 -13.77
C GLU A 353 2.48 6.73 -14.14
N SER A 354 1.79 7.11 -15.22
CA SER A 354 1.62 8.50 -15.61
C SER A 354 0.16 8.92 -15.41
N THR A 355 -0.06 10.04 -14.74
CA THR A 355 -1.40 10.61 -14.52
C THR A 355 -1.84 11.46 -15.70
N GLY A 356 -3.08 11.28 -16.15
CA GLY A 356 -3.71 12.12 -17.17
C GLY A 356 -4.14 13.50 -16.63
N PRO A 357 -4.46 14.47 -17.50
CA PRO A 357 -4.74 15.85 -17.09
C PRO A 357 -5.93 16.03 -16.14
N ASP A 358 -6.88 15.08 -16.13
CA ASP A 358 -8.02 15.08 -15.22
C ASP A 358 -7.68 14.59 -13.80
N GLY A 359 -6.44 14.12 -13.59
CA GLY A 359 -5.98 13.53 -12.35
C GLY A 359 -6.58 12.16 -12.01
N ARG A 360 -7.46 11.62 -12.86
CA ARG A 360 -8.20 10.37 -12.63
C ARG A 360 -7.72 9.28 -13.58
N THR A 361 -7.69 9.59 -14.87
CA THR A 361 -7.13 8.72 -15.88
C THR A 361 -5.64 8.54 -15.63
N TRP A 362 -5.14 7.35 -15.89
CA TRP A 362 -3.74 7.04 -15.73
C TRP A 362 -3.33 5.92 -16.66
N ARG A 363 -2.03 5.83 -16.90
CA ARG A 363 -1.45 4.80 -17.77
C ARG A 363 -0.29 4.14 -17.05
N ARG A 364 -0.10 2.87 -17.33
CA ARG A 364 1.04 2.09 -16.86
C ARG A 364 1.96 1.81 -18.03
N GLN A 365 3.25 2.00 -17.84
CA GLN A 365 4.27 1.54 -18.76
C GLN A 365 5.22 0.60 -18.02
N PRO A 366 5.56 -0.57 -18.59
CA PRO A 366 6.54 -1.50 -18.02
C PRO A 366 7.87 -1.41 -18.78
N PRO A 367 8.70 -0.36 -18.61
CA PRO A 367 10.05 -0.39 -19.15
C PRO A 367 10.93 -1.40 -18.41
N ILE A 368 11.97 -1.85 -19.09
CA ILE A 368 13.16 -2.39 -18.44
C ILE A 368 13.73 -1.29 -17.55
N ALA A 369 13.78 -1.53 -16.25
CA ALA A 369 14.31 -0.57 -15.29
C ALA A 369 15.84 -0.66 -15.20
N GLU A 370 16.37 -1.89 -15.20
CA GLU A 370 17.81 -2.13 -15.03
C GLU A 370 18.20 -3.47 -15.69
N ILE A 371 19.44 -3.51 -16.21
CA ILE A 371 20.10 -4.70 -16.76
C ILE A 371 21.49 -4.78 -16.13
N GLY A 372 21.91 -5.97 -15.67
CA GLY A 372 23.24 -6.17 -15.10
C GLY A 372 23.25 -7.23 -14.00
N ASP A 373 24.02 -6.98 -12.94
CA ASP A 373 24.00 -7.80 -11.72
C ASP A 373 22.89 -7.32 -10.80
N LEU A 374 21.77 -8.06 -10.79
CA LEU A 374 20.59 -7.75 -9.98
C LEU A 374 20.44 -8.74 -8.82
N PHE A 375 21.54 -9.36 -8.37
CA PHE A 375 21.55 -10.23 -7.19
C PHE A 375 20.80 -9.66 -5.97
N PRO A 376 20.94 -8.37 -5.58
CA PRO A 376 20.25 -7.85 -4.40
C PRO A 376 18.75 -7.60 -4.61
N TYR A 377 18.22 -7.67 -5.84
CA TYR A 377 16.82 -7.39 -6.12
C TYR A 377 15.91 -8.61 -5.89
N GLY A 378 14.67 -8.33 -5.53
CA GLY A 378 13.56 -9.28 -5.56
C GLY A 378 12.53 -8.86 -6.61
N ALA A 379 11.51 -9.66 -6.84
CA ALA A 379 10.41 -9.30 -7.73
C ALA A 379 9.11 -10.01 -7.37
N TYR A 380 7.99 -9.56 -7.93
CA TYR A 380 6.73 -10.30 -7.85
C TYR A 380 6.78 -11.57 -8.69
N THR A 381 7.42 -11.50 -9.87
CA THR A 381 7.69 -12.65 -10.73
C THR A 381 9.20 -12.75 -10.96
N ILE A 382 9.77 -13.91 -10.64
CA ILE A 382 11.18 -14.22 -10.89
C ILE A 382 11.26 -15.39 -11.86
N LEU A 383 12.04 -15.24 -12.92
CA LEU A 383 12.41 -16.32 -13.83
C LEU A 383 13.90 -16.63 -13.68
N GLU A 384 14.22 -17.89 -13.40
CA GLU A 384 15.59 -18.35 -13.20
C GLU A 384 16.14 -18.99 -14.47
N GLY A 385 16.97 -18.26 -15.21
CA GLY A 385 17.56 -18.73 -16.46
C GLY A 385 18.74 -19.68 -16.26
N GLN A 386 19.48 -19.56 -15.15
CA GLN A 386 20.64 -20.39 -14.80
C GLN A 386 21.75 -20.44 -15.88
N GLY A 387 21.82 -19.41 -16.74
CA GLY A 387 22.70 -19.39 -17.91
C GLY A 387 22.24 -20.29 -19.05
N GLU A 388 21.08 -20.93 -18.96
CA GLU A 388 20.59 -21.94 -19.92
C GLU A 388 19.65 -21.35 -20.97
N TRP A 389 19.19 -20.11 -20.76
CA TRP A 389 18.28 -19.44 -21.68
C TRP A 389 18.97 -18.35 -22.46
N THR A 390 18.66 -18.27 -23.74
CA THR A 390 19.09 -17.19 -24.63
C THR A 390 17.90 -16.29 -24.93
N LEU A 391 18.09 -14.98 -24.80
CA LEU A 391 17.13 -13.98 -25.23
C LEU A 391 17.12 -13.90 -26.76
N VAL A 392 15.94 -13.99 -27.36
CA VAL A 392 15.75 -13.85 -28.82
C VAL A 392 14.63 -12.84 -29.08
N PRO A 393 14.86 -11.75 -29.84
CA PRO A 393 13.79 -10.80 -30.19
C PRO A 393 12.61 -11.50 -30.86
N ALA A 394 11.39 -11.08 -30.53
CA ALA A 394 10.20 -11.57 -31.21
C ALA A 394 10.11 -10.95 -32.61
N ALA A 395 9.69 -11.75 -33.60
CA ALA A 395 9.44 -11.25 -34.93
C ALA A 395 8.14 -10.42 -34.98
N THR A 396 8.16 -9.41 -35.84
CA THR A 396 6.98 -8.63 -36.20
C THR A 396 6.27 -9.24 -37.38
N HIS A 397 4.95 -9.38 -37.30
CA HIS A 397 4.13 -9.84 -38.40
C HIS A 397 4.30 -8.92 -39.63
N PRO A 398 4.50 -9.46 -40.85
CA PRO A 398 4.85 -8.66 -42.01
C PRO A 398 3.72 -7.75 -42.49
N HIS A 399 2.46 -8.14 -42.28
CA HIS A 399 1.30 -7.35 -42.66
C HIS A 399 0.90 -6.41 -41.52
N VAL A 400 0.70 -5.14 -41.86
CA VAL A 400 0.08 -4.13 -41.00
C VAL A 400 -1.42 -4.38 -40.98
N MET A 401 -1.99 -4.43 -39.79
CA MET A 401 -3.42 -4.64 -39.59
C MET A 401 -4.15 -3.31 -39.49
N THR A 402 -5.30 -3.19 -40.15
CA THR A 402 -6.13 -1.98 -40.09
C THR A 402 -7.01 -1.92 -38.85
N GLY A 403 -7.28 -3.07 -38.21
CA GLY A 403 -8.09 -3.19 -37.00
C GLY A 403 -8.14 -4.63 -36.45
N MET A 404 -9.02 -4.85 -35.47
CA MET A 404 -9.12 -6.13 -34.75
C MET A 404 -9.61 -7.30 -35.61
N ASP A 405 -10.41 -7.07 -36.65
CA ASP A 405 -10.91 -8.16 -37.50
C ASP A 405 -9.80 -8.83 -38.32
N GLU A 406 -8.89 -8.03 -38.87
CA GLU A 406 -7.68 -8.55 -39.53
C GLU A 406 -6.75 -9.23 -38.52
N LEU A 407 -6.61 -8.68 -37.31
CA LEU A 407 -5.86 -9.32 -36.22
C LEU A 407 -6.42 -10.71 -35.90
N ARG A 408 -7.75 -10.86 -35.82
CA ARG A 408 -8.43 -12.13 -35.50
C ARG A 408 -8.31 -13.19 -36.59
N ALA A 409 -8.10 -12.80 -37.83
CA ALA A 409 -8.01 -13.71 -38.96
C ALA A 409 -6.67 -14.49 -39.01
N GLU A 410 -5.64 -14.01 -38.31
CA GLU A 410 -4.31 -14.63 -38.32
C GLU A 410 -4.19 -15.81 -37.33
N PRO A 411 -3.38 -16.84 -37.66
CA PRO A 411 -3.18 -18.02 -36.81
C PRO A 411 -2.18 -17.73 -35.67
N TRP A 412 -2.52 -16.81 -34.78
CA TRP A 412 -1.60 -16.29 -33.75
C TRP A 412 -0.97 -17.34 -32.83
N THR A 413 -1.68 -18.44 -32.56
CA THR A 413 -1.11 -19.55 -31.78
C THR A 413 0.13 -20.14 -32.46
N ASP A 414 0.05 -20.40 -33.77
CA ASP A 414 1.16 -20.97 -34.54
C ASP A 414 2.25 -19.94 -34.80
N LEU A 415 1.87 -18.69 -35.02
CA LEU A 415 2.79 -17.56 -35.16
C LEU A 415 3.62 -17.35 -33.89
N ILE A 416 3.00 -17.34 -32.71
CA ILE A 416 3.70 -17.18 -31.43
C ILE A 416 4.65 -18.36 -31.18
N LEU A 417 4.23 -19.59 -31.49
CA LEU A 417 5.07 -20.78 -31.33
C LEU A 417 6.24 -20.84 -32.34
N SER A 418 6.13 -20.13 -33.47
CA SER A 418 7.19 -20.00 -34.45
C SER A 418 8.06 -18.74 -34.28
N GLY A 419 7.77 -17.91 -33.27
CA GLY A 419 8.60 -16.75 -32.88
C GLY A 419 8.06 -15.38 -33.31
N THR A 420 6.83 -15.29 -33.83
CA THR A 420 6.17 -14.02 -34.19
C THR A 420 5.14 -13.64 -33.11
N ALA A 421 5.37 -12.52 -32.42
CA ALA A 421 4.51 -12.05 -31.33
C ALA A 421 4.32 -10.53 -31.29
N VAL A 422 4.62 -9.83 -32.39
CA VAL A 422 4.39 -8.39 -32.52
C VAL A 422 3.48 -8.13 -33.73
N ALA A 423 2.38 -7.41 -33.51
CA ALA A 423 1.45 -6.96 -34.54
C ALA A 423 1.52 -5.44 -34.68
N ARG A 424 1.71 -4.93 -35.90
CA ARG A 424 1.60 -3.50 -36.19
C ARG A 424 0.19 -3.17 -36.62
N MET A 425 -0.41 -2.17 -36.00
CA MET A 425 -1.79 -1.78 -36.22
C MET A 425 -1.90 -0.29 -36.57
N ALA A 426 -2.68 0.03 -37.60
CA ALA A 426 -3.01 1.40 -37.97
C ALA A 426 -3.92 2.05 -36.91
N ASN A 427 -4.87 1.29 -36.37
CA ASN A 427 -5.80 1.74 -35.34
C ASN A 427 -5.65 0.83 -34.12
N VAL A 428 -4.92 1.30 -33.10
CA VAL A 428 -4.80 0.61 -31.81
C VAL A 428 -4.83 1.63 -30.68
N THR A 429 -5.64 1.36 -29.65
CA THR A 429 -5.75 2.23 -28.48
C THR A 429 -4.57 2.01 -27.53
N ASN A 430 -4.34 2.95 -26.62
CA ASN A 430 -3.28 2.77 -25.61
C ASN A 430 -3.58 1.62 -24.65
N ASP A 431 -4.86 1.37 -24.35
CA ASP A 431 -5.28 0.27 -23.49
C ASP A 431 -5.00 -1.08 -24.16
N GLN A 432 -5.29 -1.19 -25.47
CA GLN A 432 -4.93 -2.35 -26.27
C GLN A 432 -3.41 -2.57 -26.34
N ARG A 433 -2.62 -1.50 -26.52
CA ARG A 433 -1.15 -1.57 -26.54
C ARG A 433 -0.57 -2.07 -25.22
N MET A 434 -1.15 -1.68 -24.09
CA MET A 434 -0.69 -2.02 -22.73
C MET A 434 -1.43 -3.22 -22.13
N ALA A 435 -2.27 -3.92 -22.92
CA ALA A 435 -3.02 -5.05 -22.44
C ALA A 435 -2.09 -6.19 -21.98
N ASN A 436 -2.54 -6.91 -20.96
CA ASN A 436 -1.84 -8.07 -20.42
C ASN A 436 -2.11 -9.30 -21.31
N THR A 437 -1.51 -9.35 -22.48
CA THR A 437 -1.73 -10.41 -23.47
C THR A 437 -0.38 -10.95 -23.96
N PRO A 438 -0.34 -12.18 -24.52
CA PRO A 438 0.88 -12.73 -25.13
C PRO A 438 1.09 -12.24 -26.56
N LEU A 439 0.58 -11.05 -26.91
CA LEU A 439 0.71 -10.47 -28.24
C LEU A 439 0.93 -8.96 -28.11
N ALA A 440 2.08 -8.48 -28.56
CA ALA A 440 2.40 -7.05 -28.51
C ALA A 440 1.72 -6.30 -29.66
N LEU A 441 0.77 -5.44 -29.34
CA LEU A 441 0.13 -4.55 -30.30
C LEU A 441 0.88 -3.22 -30.34
N ARG A 442 1.34 -2.81 -31.53
CA ARG A 442 2.15 -1.60 -31.73
C ARG A 442 1.49 -0.68 -32.74
N HIS A 443 1.44 0.62 -32.43
CA HIS A 443 1.00 1.61 -33.40
C HIS A 443 2.02 1.75 -34.53
N LEU A 444 1.64 2.34 -35.67
CA LEU A 444 2.54 2.53 -36.81
C LEU A 444 3.77 3.38 -36.48
N ASP A 445 3.60 4.35 -35.59
CA ASP A 445 4.67 5.25 -35.13
C ASP A 445 5.60 4.61 -34.09
N ASP A 446 5.23 3.45 -33.55
CA ASP A 446 6.05 2.74 -32.58
C ASP A 446 7.21 2.02 -33.28
N ASN A 447 8.35 1.96 -32.62
CA ASN A 447 9.39 1.02 -33.02
C ASN A 447 8.94 -0.40 -32.66
N ALA A 448 8.61 -1.22 -33.67
CA ALA A 448 8.17 -2.59 -33.44
C ALA A 448 9.29 -3.50 -32.89
N ASN A 449 10.57 -3.12 -33.09
CA ASN A 449 11.74 -3.87 -32.67
C ASN A 449 12.60 -3.02 -31.71
N GLU A 450 12.02 -2.67 -30.55
CA GLU A 450 12.77 -2.00 -29.49
C GLU A 450 13.96 -2.86 -29.03
N PRO A 451 15.13 -2.26 -28.76
CA PRO A 451 16.26 -2.99 -28.22
C PRO A 451 16.02 -3.36 -26.75
N VAL A 452 16.70 -4.41 -26.29
CA VAL A 452 16.76 -4.76 -24.86
C VAL A 452 17.70 -3.79 -24.16
N TYR A 453 17.13 -2.70 -23.63
CA TYR A 453 17.88 -1.61 -23.01
C TYR A 453 17.02 -0.92 -21.93
N PRO A 454 17.61 -0.34 -20.86
CA PRO A 454 16.86 0.42 -19.87
C PRO A 454 16.01 1.54 -20.48
N GLY A 455 14.79 1.69 -20.00
CA GLY A 455 13.78 2.62 -20.51
C GLY A 455 12.97 2.10 -21.72
N MET A 456 13.36 0.97 -22.31
CA MET A 456 12.64 0.34 -23.43
C MET A 456 11.68 -0.74 -22.93
N ASN A 457 10.66 -1.05 -23.73
CA ASN A 457 9.71 -2.13 -23.48
C ASN A 457 9.69 -3.13 -24.67
N PRO A 458 10.80 -3.87 -24.87
CA PRO A 458 10.92 -4.81 -25.99
C PRO A 458 10.04 -6.05 -25.80
N THR A 459 9.72 -6.70 -26.91
CA THR A 459 9.06 -8.00 -26.95
C THR A 459 10.05 -9.07 -27.39
N PHE A 460 10.26 -10.10 -26.57
CA PHE A 460 11.26 -11.13 -26.84
C PHE A 460 10.90 -12.47 -26.21
N TYR A 461 11.55 -13.53 -26.68
CA TYR A 461 11.47 -14.86 -26.14
C TYR A 461 12.69 -15.22 -25.30
N LEU A 462 12.49 -16.11 -24.34
CA LEU A 462 13.55 -16.88 -23.70
C LEU A 462 13.56 -18.28 -24.32
N ARG A 463 14.67 -18.63 -24.96
CA ARG A 463 14.85 -19.92 -25.66
C ARG A 463 15.80 -20.81 -24.86
N ASP A 464 15.45 -22.08 -24.68
CA ASP A 464 16.35 -23.05 -24.03
C ASP A 464 17.51 -23.46 -24.95
N GLN A 465 18.50 -24.16 -24.39
CA GLN A 465 19.65 -24.67 -25.14
C GLN A 465 19.30 -25.66 -26.26
N ARG A 466 18.10 -26.27 -26.23
CA ARG A 466 17.61 -27.17 -27.29
C ARG A 466 16.92 -26.41 -28.43
N GLY A 467 16.82 -25.09 -28.32
CA GLY A 467 16.18 -24.23 -29.31
C GLY A 467 14.67 -24.04 -29.10
N ASN A 468 14.08 -24.57 -28.03
CA ASN A 468 12.64 -24.42 -27.78
C ASN A 468 12.35 -23.08 -27.11
N LEU A 469 11.28 -22.41 -27.54
CA LEU A 469 10.77 -21.21 -26.88
C LEU A 469 10.14 -21.62 -25.53
N ARG A 470 10.61 -21.01 -24.43
CA ARG A 470 10.14 -21.28 -23.06
C ARG A 470 9.18 -20.22 -22.57
N TYR A 471 9.62 -18.96 -22.63
CA TYR A 471 8.83 -17.82 -22.22
C TYR A 471 8.74 -16.80 -23.35
N LEU A 472 7.60 -16.12 -23.43
CA LEU A 472 7.42 -14.89 -24.20
C LEU A 472 7.25 -13.72 -23.23
N ILE A 473 8.06 -12.68 -23.39
CA ILE A 473 7.98 -11.44 -22.61
C ILE A 473 7.30 -10.37 -23.46
N VAL A 474 6.14 -9.89 -23.00
CA VAL A 474 5.35 -8.81 -23.63
C VAL A 474 4.95 -7.84 -22.52
N ASN A 475 5.22 -6.55 -22.68
CA ASN A 475 4.85 -5.52 -21.70
C ASN A 475 5.32 -5.86 -20.27
N GLY A 476 6.56 -6.34 -20.12
CA GLY A 476 7.12 -6.74 -18.83
C GLY A 476 6.41 -7.92 -18.14
N ILE A 477 5.57 -8.66 -18.87
CA ILE A 477 4.86 -9.85 -18.38
C ILE A 477 5.48 -11.08 -19.05
N ALA A 478 5.70 -12.11 -18.24
CA ALA A 478 6.21 -13.40 -18.70
C ALA A 478 5.08 -14.41 -18.94
N TRP A 479 5.02 -14.94 -20.15
CA TRP A 479 4.09 -16.00 -20.54
C TRP A 479 4.84 -17.32 -20.69
N ASP A 480 4.57 -18.31 -19.83
CA ASP A 480 5.13 -19.67 -19.99
C ASP A 480 4.44 -20.37 -21.16
N LEU A 481 5.15 -20.64 -22.24
CA LEU A 481 4.57 -21.20 -23.47
C LEU A 481 4.16 -22.68 -23.31
N ARG A 482 4.55 -23.34 -22.20
CA ARG A 482 4.10 -24.68 -21.82
C ARG A 482 2.80 -24.67 -21.03
N SER A 483 2.44 -23.54 -20.42
CA SER A 483 1.18 -23.36 -19.71
C SER A 483 0.03 -23.16 -20.70
N PRO A 484 -1.20 -23.59 -20.37
CA PRO A 484 -2.38 -23.22 -21.16
C PRO A 484 -2.78 -21.75 -21.00
N GLU A 485 -2.31 -21.05 -19.97
CA GLU A 485 -2.76 -19.68 -19.60
C GLU A 485 -2.54 -18.66 -20.72
N TRP A 486 -1.42 -18.71 -21.43
CA TRP A 486 -1.17 -17.78 -22.53
C TRP A 486 -2.16 -17.98 -23.67
N ARG A 487 -2.59 -19.21 -23.96
CA ARG A 487 -3.60 -19.47 -24.99
C ARG A 487 -4.96 -18.90 -24.60
N SER A 488 -5.31 -18.98 -23.31
CA SER A 488 -6.53 -18.36 -22.78
C SER A 488 -6.47 -16.84 -22.93
N ALA A 489 -5.37 -16.21 -22.49
CA ALA A 489 -5.22 -14.75 -22.60
C ALA A 489 -5.18 -14.26 -24.06
N LEU A 490 -4.58 -15.04 -24.97
CA LEU A 490 -4.61 -14.76 -26.41
C LEU A 490 -6.04 -14.87 -26.94
N HIS A 491 -6.76 -15.93 -26.57
CA HIS A 491 -8.15 -16.11 -26.99
C HIS A 491 -9.01 -14.94 -26.53
N ASP A 492 -8.88 -14.51 -25.27
CA ASP A 492 -9.66 -13.41 -24.70
C ASP A 492 -9.42 -12.09 -25.45
N LEU A 493 -8.15 -11.79 -25.77
CA LEU A 493 -7.78 -10.66 -26.64
C LEU A 493 -8.51 -10.74 -27.99
N LEU A 494 -8.43 -11.89 -28.67
CA LEU A 494 -8.97 -12.06 -30.01
C LEU A 494 -10.50 -12.11 -30.01
N SER A 495 -11.16 -12.57 -28.95
CA SER A 495 -12.63 -12.60 -28.86
C SER A 495 -13.28 -11.25 -28.53
N GLY A 496 -12.50 -10.16 -28.43
CA GLY A 496 -13.03 -8.82 -28.12
C GLY A 496 -13.10 -8.52 -26.62
N GLY A 497 -12.33 -9.21 -25.78
CA GLY A 497 -12.29 -8.97 -24.33
C GLY A 497 -11.64 -7.64 -23.90
N LEU A 498 -11.34 -6.74 -24.84
CA LEU A 498 -10.69 -5.45 -24.61
C LEU A 498 -11.43 -4.26 -25.26
N ASP A 499 -12.64 -4.47 -25.80
CA ASP A 499 -13.47 -3.39 -26.38
C ASP A 499 -14.25 -2.61 -25.31
#